data_AF-A0A9P6RU94-F1
#
_entry.id   AF-A0A9P6RU94-F1
#
_cell.length_a   1.000
_cell.length_b   1.000
_cell.length_c   1.000
_cell.angle_alpha   90.00
_cell.angle_beta   90.00
_cell.angle_gamma   90.00
#
_symmetry.space_group_name_H-M   'P 1'
#
loop_
_entity.id
_entity.type
_entity.pdbx_description
1 polymer ?
#
loop_
_entity_poly.entity_id
_entity_poly.type
_entity_poly.pdbx_seq_one_letter_code
_entity_poly.pdbx_strand_id
1 'polypeptide(L)'
;MSFAGPPHDGLSTQEFYKQALEESDAGKRRRMFADARQTNPASYQLWVKAAEVEEHWGADQTKLKDLLTRGITVFKNPAGNTCTENHDHSQHGFTGPKSVDKSTWLSEATVAEQSGKGKTAAALQEAVGEVL
;
A
#
# COMPACT_ATOMS: atom_id res chain seq x y z
N MET A 1 26.96 5.35 -4.50
CA MET A 1 25.79 4.44 -4.47
C MET A 1 24.60 5.28 -4.02
N SER A 2 23.71 5.65 -4.94
CA SER A 2 22.60 6.56 -4.64
C SER A 2 21.57 5.83 -3.79
N PHE A 3 21.57 6.17 -2.50
CA PHE A 3 20.51 5.84 -1.58
C PHE A 3 19.27 6.58 -2.09
N ALA A 4 18.31 5.84 -2.66
CA ALA A 4 16.95 6.37 -2.82
C ALA A 4 16.40 6.53 -1.40
N GLY A 5 16.73 7.66 -0.79
CA GLY A 5 16.14 8.14 0.44
C GLY A 5 14.68 8.55 0.20
N PRO A 6 13.95 8.86 1.28
CA PRO A 6 12.49 9.06 1.30
C PRO A 6 12.05 10.13 0.29
N PRO A 7 10.76 10.24 -0.08
CA PRO A 7 10.28 11.45 -0.73
C PRO A 7 10.51 12.65 0.22
N HIS A 8 11.58 13.42 -0.01
CA HIS A 8 11.95 14.58 0.81
C HIS A 8 11.09 15.81 0.51
N ASP A 9 10.34 15.79 -0.58
CA ASP A 9 9.37 16.84 -0.91
C ASP A 9 7.98 16.37 -0.49
N GLY A 10 7.16 17.27 0.04
CA GLY A 10 5.80 17.04 0.52
C GLY A 10 4.80 16.62 -0.57
N LEU A 11 5.18 15.63 -1.39
CA LEU A 11 4.41 15.06 -2.47
C LEU A 11 3.23 14.28 -1.90
N SER A 12 2.05 14.57 -2.43
CA SER A 12 0.83 13.86 -2.07
C SER A 12 0.89 12.38 -2.51
N THR A 13 0.09 11.51 -1.86
CA THR A 13 -0.08 10.10 -2.27
C THR A 13 -0.40 9.98 -3.78
N GLN A 14 -1.11 10.97 -4.33
CA GLN A 14 -1.48 11.03 -5.74
C GLN A 14 -0.29 11.32 -6.66
N GLU A 15 0.60 12.23 -6.27
CA GLU A 15 1.82 12.54 -7.05
C GLU A 15 2.79 11.37 -7.03
N PHE A 16 2.92 10.71 -5.88
CA PHE A 16 3.70 9.50 -5.76
C PHE A 16 3.19 8.38 -6.70
N TYR A 17 1.87 8.21 -6.79
CA TYR A 17 1.26 7.28 -7.74
C TYR A 17 1.59 7.63 -9.20
N LYS A 18 1.53 8.92 -9.57
CA LYS A 18 1.92 9.36 -10.92
C LYS A 18 3.38 9.05 -11.21
N GLN A 19 4.28 9.36 -10.27
CA GLN A 19 5.72 9.08 -10.41
C GLN A 19 5.98 7.57 -10.61
N ALA A 20 5.26 6.72 -9.87
CA ALA A 20 5.39 5.28 -10.01
C ALA A 20 4.85 4.73 -11.34
N LEU A 21 3.90 5.42 -11.99
CA LEU A 21 3.47 5.05 -13.34
C LEU A 21 4.52 5.39 -14.40
N GLU A 22 5.18 6.54 -14.25
CA GLU A 22 6.23 6.99 -15.18
C GLU A 22 7.52 6.20 -15.02
N GLU A 23 7.78 5.66 -13.83
CA GLU A 23 8.97 4.86 -13.56
C GLU A 23 8.92 3.54 -14.33
N SER A 24 9.95 3.28 -15.14
CA SER A 24 10.05 2.08 -15.98
C SER A 24 10.62 0.86 -15.24
N ASP A 25 11.43 1.10 -14.21
CA ASP A 25 12.07 0.03 -13.45
C ASP A 25 11.15 -0.55 -12.37
N ALA A 26 10.83 -1.85 -12.50
CA ALA A 26 9.97 -2.56 -11.56
C ALA A 26 10.59 -2.68 -10.15
N GLY A 27 11.91 -2.72 -10.03
CA GLY A 27 12.60 -2.74 -8.74
C GLY A 27 12.45 -1.42 -8.01
N LYS A 28 12.62 -0.31 -8.73
CA LYS A 28 12.48 1.04 -8.19
C LYS A 28 11.06 1.34 -7.76
N ARG A 29 10.04 1.01 -8.57
CA ARG A 29 8.62 1.14 -8.17
C ARG A 29 8.31 0.42 -6.85
N ARG A 30 8.69 -0.86 -6.77
CA ARG A 30 8.48 -1.67 -5.55
C ARG A 30 9.18 -1.09 -4.33
N ARG A 31 10.41 -0.58 -4.51
CA ARG A 31 11.17 0.07 -3.45
C ARG A 31 10.50 1.37 -3.00
N MET A 32 10.08 2.21 -3.93
CA MET A 32 9.33 3.43 -3.61
C MET A 32 8.12 3.09 -2.72
N PHE A 33 7.27 2.13 -3.10
CA PHE A 33 6.10 1.76 -2.29
C PHE A 33 6.49 1.09 -0.96
N ALA A 34 7.61 0.37 -0.89
CA ALA A 34 8.13 -0.16 0.37
C ALA A 34 8.54 0.97 1.33
N ASP A 35 9.30 1.95 0.84
CA ASP A 35 9.77 3.09 1.62
C ASP A 35 8.59 3.98 2.06
N ALA A 36 7.61 4.19 1.17
CA ALA A 36 6.39 4.91 1.50
C ALA A 36 5.58 4.21 2.61
N ARG A 37 5.51 2.87 2.60
CA ARG A 37 4.84 2.09 3.65
C ARG A 37 5.57 2.13 4.99
N GLN A 38 6.90 2.22 4.98
CA GLN A 38 7.68 2.43 6.20
C GLN A 38 7.42 3.80 6.80
N THR A 39 7.28 4.81 5.95
CA THR A 39 7.08 6.20 6.37
C THR A 39 5.64 6.48 6.82
N ASN A 40 4.65 5.94 6.09
CA ASN A 40 3.23 6.08 6.39
C ASN A 40 2.54 4.71 6.40
N PRO A 41 2.72 3.91 7.46
CA PRO A 41 2.09 2.60 7.60
C PRO A 41 0.57 2.70 7.78
N ALA A 42 0.03 3.89 8.06
CA ALA A 42 -1.40 4.12 8.27
C ALA A 42 -2.20 4.31 6.97
N SER A 43 -1.54 4.36 5.81
CA SER A 43 -2.22 4.60 4.52
C SER A 43 -2.46 3.31 3.74
N TYR A 44 -3.69 2.80 3.81
CA TYR A 44 -4.14 1.67 2.99
C TYR A 44 -4.10 1.99 1.49
N GLN A 45 -4.24 3.26 1.13
CA GLN A 45 -4.19 3.73 -0.25
C GLN A 45 -2.86 3.38 -0.92
N LEU A 46 -1.74 3.37 -0.17
CA LEU A 46 -0.44 2.97 -0.73
C LEU A 46 -0.45 1.53 -1.26
N TRP A 47 -1.18 0.63 -0.62
CA TRP A 47 -1.29 -0.76 -1.05
C TRP A 47 -2.13 -0.91 -2.30
N VAL A 48 -3.24 -0.17 -2.38
CA VAL A 48 -4.09 -0.19 -3.57
C VAL A 48 -3.39 0.47 -4.74
N LYS A 49 -2.79 1.66 -4.56
CA LYS A 49 -2.03 2.35 -5.60
C LYS A 49 -0.84 1.52 -6.09
N ALA A 50 -0.17 0.76 -5.19
CA ALA A 50 0.87 -0.18 -5.60
C ALA A 50 0.33 -1.26 -6.53
N ALA A 51 -0.79 -1.90 -6.17
CA ALA A 51 -1.44 -2.91 -7.01
C ALA A 51 -1.86 -2.34 -8.37
N GLU A 52 -2.45 -1.14 -8.38
CA GLU A 52 -2.86 -0.45 -9.61
C GLU A 52 -1.68 -0.18 -10.56
N VAL A 53 -0.52 0.22 -10.02
CA VAL A 53 0.70 0.43 -10.81
C VAL A 53 1.23 -0.89 -11.33
N GLU A 54 1.28 -1.92 -10.50
CA GLU A 54 1.72 -3.25 -10.93
C GLU A 54 0.81 -3.80 -12.04
N GLU A 55 -0.50 -3.61 -11.96
CA GLU A 55 -1.44 -3.98 -13.03
C GLU A 55 -1.15 -3.24 -14.34
N HIS A 56 -0.89 -1.94 -14.27
CA HIS A 56 -0.53 -1.12 -15.44
C HIS A 56 0.73 -1.65 -16.14
N TRP A 57 1.69 -2.16 -15.36
CA TRP A 57 2.92 -2.77 -15.87
C TRP A 57 2.78 -4.25 -16.23
N GLY A 58 1.56 -4.79 -16.20
CA GLY A 58 1.25 -6.16 -16.64
C GLY A 58 1.45 -7.23 -15.57
N ALA A 59 1.42 -6.87 -14.28
CA ALA A 59 1.48 -7.86 -13.21
C ALA A 59 0.26 -8.80 -13.21
N ASP A 60 0.50 -10.03 -12.76
CA ASP A 60 -0.51 -11.06 -12.64
C ASP A 60 -1.49 -10.76 -11.51
N GLN A 61 -2.76 -11.12 -11.69
CA GLN A 61 -3.80 -10.96 -10.67
C GLN A 61 -3.42 -11.62 -9.34
N THR A 62 -2.71 -12.75 -9.37
CA THR A 62 -2.20 -13.43 -8.16
C THR A 62 -1.24 -12.55 -7.36
N LYS A 63 -0.32 -11.82 -8.03
CA LYS A 63 0.63 -10.92 -7.36
C LYS A 63 -0.09 -9.72 -6.75
N LEU A 64 -1.10 -9.19 -7.45
CA LEU A 64 -1.94 -8.10 -6.95
C LEU A 64 -2.70 -8.55 -5.71
N LYS A 65 -3.32 -9.73 -5.76
CA LYS A 65 -4.03 -10.34 -4.64
C LYS A 65 -3.09 -10.52 -3.43
N ASP A 66 -1.93 -11.14 -3.62
CA ASP A 66 -0.95 -11.33 -2.53
C ASP A 66 -0.52 -10.00 -1.89
N LEU A 67 -0.30 -8.98 -2.72
CA LEU A 67 0.06 -7.65 -2.25
C LEU A 67 -1.07 -7.03 -1.40
N LEU A 68 -2.30 -7.10 -1.89
CA LEU A 68 -3.48 -6.53 -1.21
C LEU A 68 -3.84 -7.31 0.06
N THR A 69 -3.78 -8.64 0.03
CA THR A 69 -3.96 -9.51 1.19
C THR A 69 -3.00 -9.15 2.32
N ARG A 70 -1.72 -8.90 2.00
CA ARG A 70 -0.73 -8.42 2.99
C ARG A 70 -1.13 -7.07 3.55
N GLY A 71 -1.55 -6.13 2.70
CA GLY A 71 -2.05 -4.82 3.14
C GLY A 71 -3.21 -4.96 4.13
N ILE A 72 -4.27 -5.68 3.75
CA ILE A 72 -5.44 -5.90 4.58
C ILE A 72 -5.06 -6.56 5.91
N THR A 73 -4.15 -7.54 5.90
CA THR A 73 -3.66 -8.21 7.12
C THR A 73 -2.98 -7.22 8.08
N VAL A 74 -2.16 -6.29 7.55
CA VAL A 74 -1.51 -5.24 8.34
C VAL A 74 -2.53 -4.30 9.00
N PHE A 75 -3.61 -3.95 8.29
CA PHE A 75 -4.66 -3.07 8.82
C PHE A 75 -5.69 -3.79 9.71
N LYS A 76 -5.84 -5.12 9.56
CA LYS A 76 -6.71 -5.95 10.40
C LYS A 76 -6.15 -6.13 11.81
N ASN A 77 -4.84 -6.28 11.96
CA ASN A 77 -4.19 -6.46 13.26
C ASN A 77 -3.03 -5.46 13.46
N PRO A 78 -3.31 -4.19 13.79
CA PRO A 78 -2.26 -3.20 14.00
C PRO A 78 -1.37 -3.51 15.22
N ALA A 79 -1.80 -4.40 16.12
CA ALA A 79 -1.08 -4.77 17.34
C ALA A 79 -0.05 -5.92 17.17
N GLY A 80 -0.04 -6.61 16.03
CA GLY A 80 0.81 -7.79 15.80
C GLY A 80 2.20 -7.50 15.23
N ASN A 81 2.48 -6.25 14.82
CA ASN A 81 3.63 -5.94 13.96
C ASN A 81 4.68 -5.03 14.63
N THR A 82 4.49 -4.68 15.91
CA THR A 82 5.44 -3.87 16.68
C THR A 82 6.19 -4.76 17.68
N CYS A 83 7.22 -5.46 17.22
CA CYS A 83 8.32 -5.95 18.04
C CYS A 83 9.50 -6.15 17.07
N THR A 84 10.69 -5.57 17.23
CA THR A 84 11.47 -5.24 18.44
C THR A 84 12.48 -4.14 18.09
N GLU A 85 12.68 -3.13 18.94
CA GLU A 85 13.97 -2.91 19.60
C GLU A 85 13.88 -1.78 20.62
N ASN A 86 14.49 -2.04 21.76
CA ASN A 86 14.59 -1.17 22.91
C ASN A 86 15.34 0.11 22.51
N HIS A 87 14.75 1.30 22.68
CA HIS A 87 15.47 2.54 23.03
C HIS A 87 14.46 3.58 23.54
N ASP A 88 14.36 3.61 24.87
CA ASP A 88 14.34 4.81 25.70
C ASP A 88 14.22 6.18 24.99
N HIS A 89 13.02 6.78 25.00
CA HIS A 89 12.75 8.11 25.56
C HIS A 89 11.38 8.64 25.10
N SER A 90 10.61 9.09 26.10
CA SER A 90 9.54 10.11 26.09
C SER A 90 8.90 10.57 24.77
N GLN A 91 7.57 10.46 24.78
CA GLN A 91 6.57 11.38 24.22
C GLN A 91 6.61 11.61 22.70
N HIS A 92 5.69 10.97 21.97
CA HIS A 92 4.69 11.60 21.09
C HIS A 92 3.67 10.51 20.72
N GLY A 93 2.37 10.79 20.86
CA GLY A 93 1.30 9.82 20.63
C GLY A 93 1.20 9.37 19.17
N PHE A 94 1.96 8.35 18.79
CA PHE A 94 1.79 7.66 17.52
C PHE A 94 0.52 6.82 17.61
N THR A 95 -0.60 7.38 17.16
CA THR A 95 -1.79 6.57 16.88
C THR A 95 -1.39 5.60 15.77
N GLY A 96 -1.25 4.32 16.09
CA GLY A 96 -0.98 3.28 15.11
C GLY A 96 -1.99 3.27 13.96
N PRO A 97 -1.76 2.45 12.93
CA PRO A 97 -2.66 2.38 11.77
C PRO A 97 -4.11 2.21 12.25
N LYS A 98 -4.99 3.16 11.88
CA LYS A 98 -6.43 2.98 12.12
C LYS A 98 -6.85 1.74 11.36
N SER A 99 -7.56 0.83 12.03
CA SER A 99 -8.17 -0.32 11.38
C SER A 99 -9.06 0.18 10.24
N VAL A 100 -8.82 -0.34 9.03
CA VAL A 100 -9.60 0.04 7.84
C VAL A 100 -10.69 -0.97 7.64
N ASP A 101 -11.93 -0.49 7.63
CA ASP A 101 -13.10 -1.34 7.45
C ASP A 101 -13.16 -1.97 6.06
N LYS A 102 -13.79 -3.14 5.99
CA LYS A 102 -14.09 -3.86 4.74
C LYS A 102 -14.73 -2.97 3.68
N SER A 103 -15.65 -2.10 4.09
CA SER A 103 -16.37 -1.17 3.21
C SER A 103 -15.42 -0.20 2.49
N THR A 104 -14.37 0.27 3.15
CA THR A 104 -13.38 1.18 2.56
C THR A 104 -12.60 0.48 1.45
N TRP A 105 -12.18 -0.77 1.67
CA TRP A 105 -11.50 -1.55 0.64
C TRP A 105 -12.41 -1.88 -0.55
N LEU A 106 -13.68 -2.19 -0.32
CA LEU A 106 -14.66 -2.42 -1.38
C LEU A 106 -14.97 -1.15 -2.19
N SER A 107 -15.03 0.00 -1.52
CA SER A 107 -15.16 1.30 -2.17
C SER A 107 -13.98 1.55 -3.12
N GLU A 108 -12.75 1.32 -2.65
CA GLU A 108 -11.56 1.51 -3.49
C GLU A 108 -11.51 0.48 -4.65
N ALA A 109 -11.97 -0.76 -4.43
CA ALA A 109 -12.09 -1.76 -5.49
C ALA A 109 -13.03 -1.28 -6.61
N THR A 110 -14.17 -0.68 -6.24
CA THR A 110 -15.13 -0.11 -7.18
C THR A 110 -14.53 1.06 -7.97
N VAL A 111 -13.74 1.91 -7.30
CA VAL A 111 -13.03 3.03 -7.96
C VAL A 111 -11.96 2.50 -8.94
N ALA A 112 -11.24 1.45 -8.56
CA ALA A 112 -10.26 0.80 -9.45
C ALA A 112 -10.95 0.21 -10.69
N GLU A 113 -12.11 -0.44 -10.51
CA GLU A 113 -12.92 -0.98 -11.61
C GLU A 113 -13.35 0.14 -12.58
N GLN A 114 -13.88 1.24 -12.06
CA GLN A 114 -14.27 2.42 -12.85
C GLN A 114 -13.08 3.07 -13.58
N SER A 115 -11.87 2.93 -13.03
CA SER A 115 -10.64 3.43 -13.63
C SER A 115 -10.06 2.50 -14.71
N GLY A 116 -10.73 1.37 -15.02
CA GLY A 116 -10.28 0.38 -15.98
C GLY A 116 -9.28 -0.64 -15.43
N LYS A 117 -9.11 -0.71 -14.10
CA LYS A 117 -8.19 -1.61 -13.40
C LYS A 117 -8.95 -2.81 -12.83
N GLY A 118 -9.57 -3.56 -13.74
CA GLY A 118 -10.45 -4.67 -13.39
C GLY A 118 -9.73 -5.79 -12.62
N LYS A 119 -8.43 -6.00 -12.86
CA LYS A 119 -7.69 -7.07 -12.14
C LYS A 119 -7.44 -6.66 -10.69
N THR A 120 -7.06 -5.41 -10.45
CA THR A 120 -6.90 -4.88 -9.08
C THR A 120 -8.21 -4.91 -8.32
N ALA A 121 -9.32 -4.51 -8.97
CA ALA A 121 -10.65 -4.56 -8.36
C ALA A 121 -11.05 -5.99 -7.95
N ALA A 122 -10.90 -6.96 -8.86
CA ALA A 122 -11.20 -8.37 -8.58
C ALA A 122 -10.28 -8.95 -7.50
N ALA A 123 -8.97 -8.68 -7.59
CA ALA A 123 -8.00 -9.11 -6.58
C ALA A 123 -8.30 -8.51 -5.20
N LEU A 124 -8.76 -7.25 -5.15
CA LEU A 124 -9.12 -6.58 -3.91
C LEU A 124 -10.39 -7.16 -3.30
N GLN A 125 -11.43 -7.40 -4.11
CA GLN A 125 -12.67 -8.06 -3.66
C GLN A 125 -12.40 -9.45 -3.10
N GLU A 126 -11.56 -10.25 -3.76
CA GLU A 126 -11.15 -11.57 -3.26
C GLU A 126 -10.34 -11.47 -1.97
N ALA A 127 -9.30 -10.64 -1.94
CA ALA A 127 -8.45 -10.48 -0.76
C ALA A 127 -9.25 -10.02 0.45
N VAL A 128 -10.22 -9.13 0.24
CA VAL A 128 -11.16 -8.68 1.27
C VAL A 128 -12.08 -9.82 1.71
N GLY A 129 -12.63 -10.63 0.80
CA GLY A 129 -13.49 -11.75 1.14
C GLY A 129 -12.78 -12.89 1.89
N GLU A 130 -11.49 -13.08 1.62
CA GLU A 130 -10.66 -14.13 2.23
C GLU A 130 -10.13 -13.72 3.61
N VAL A 131 -9.78 -12.44 3.79
CA VAL A 131 -9.14 -11.94 5.01
C VAL A 131 -10.14 -11.33 6.01
N LEU A 132 -11.23 -10.68 5.57
CA LEU A 132 -12.21 -9.97 6.41
C LEU A 132 -13.59 -10.64 6.37
#